data_AF-A0A1E5LC93-F1
#
_entry.id   AF-A0A1E5LC93-F1
#
_cell.length_a   1.000
_cell.length_b   1.000
_cell.length_c   1.000
_cell.angle_alpha   90.00
_cell.angle_beta   90.00
_cell.angle_gamma   90.00
#
_symmetry.space_group_name_H-M   'P 1'
#
loop_
_entity.id
_entity.type
_entity.pdbx_description
1 polymer ?
#
loop_
_entity_poly.entity_id
_entity_poly.type
_entity_poly.pdbx_seq_one_letter_code
_entity_poly.pdbx_strand_id
1 'polypeptide(L)'
;MLHSHVTGWTITLILFIICAMKLRTGQPPKALHMILRLMYIIVLVTGSHLLFAVWQMAPMAIVKGLVGLWVISTMEMTLVRGTKGKPIKGSIIQFVIALILVFILGYGVLG
;
A
#
# COMPACT_ATOMS: atom_id res chain seq x y z
N MET A 1 -11.76 -6.35 -13.36
CA MET A 1 -11.29 -5.29 -12.44
C MET A 1 -10.74 -5.84 -11.13
N LEU A 2 -11.42 -6.79 -10.46
CA LEU A 2 -10.94 -7.35 -9.18
C LEU A 2 -9.58 -8.06 -9.32
N HIS A 3 -9.39 -8.89 -10.36
CA HIS A 3 -8.11 -9.54 -10.63
C HIS A 3 -6.96 -8.51 -10.82
N SER A 4 -7.19 -7.47 -11.62
CA SER A 4 -6.22 -6.40 -11.86
C SER A 4 -5.86 -5.63 -10.58
N HIS A 5 -6.83 -5.38 -9.71
CA HIS A 5 -6.59 -4.71 -8.42
C HIS A 5 -5.74 -5.57 -7.49
N VAL A 6 -6.04 -6.86 -7.36
CA VAL A 6 -5.28 -7.79 -6.53
C VAL A 6 -3.85 -7.96 -7.07
N THR A 7 -3.68 -8.13 -8.38
CA THR A 7 -2.35 -8.20 -9.01
C THR A 7 -1.57 -6.90 -8.79
N GLY A 8 -2.21 -5.73 -8.91
CA GLY A 8 -1.60 -4.44 -8.63
C GLY A 8 -1.09 -4.32 -7.18
N TRP A 9 -1.87 -4.78 -6.21
CA TRP A 9 -1.46 -4.85 -4.80
C TRP A 9 -0.24 -5.74 -4.60
N THR A 10 -0.24 -6.95 -5.18
CA THR A 10 0.87 -7.89 -5.07
C THR A 10 2.16 -7.28 -5.63
N ILE A 11 2.11 -6.68 -6.83
CA ILE A 11 3.27 -6.01 -7.46
C ILE A 11 3.76 -4.85 -6.60
N THR A 12 2.83 -4.03 -6.08
CA THR A 12 3.14 -2.88 -5.22
C THR A 12 3.89 -3.31 -3.96
N LEU A 13 3.42 -4.36 -3.27
CA LEU A 13 4.05 -4.87 -2.05
C LEU A 13 5.43 -5.45 -2.33
N ILE A 14 5.60 -6.20 -3.43
CA ILE A 14 6.90 -6.74 -3.84
C ILE A 14 7.89 -5.62 -4.13
N LEU A 15 7.50 -4.62 -4.92
CA LEU A 15 8.34 -3.47 -5.24
C LEU A 15 8.72 -2.67 -3.99
N PHE A 16 7.78 -2.51 -3.05
CA PHE A 16 8.06 -1.87 -1.77
C PHE A 16 9.11 -2.63 -0.97
N ILE A 17 8.99 -3.96 -0.84
CA ILE A 17 9.97 -4.80 -0.14
C ILE A 17 11.34 -4.67 -0.79
N ILE A 18 11.43 -4.74 -2.13
CA ILE A 18 12.70 -4.56 -2.87
C ILE A 18 13.31 -3.18 -2.56
N CYS A 19 12.52 -2.10 -2.61
CA CYS A 19 12.99 -0.75 -2.30
C CYS A 19 13.43 -0.62 -0.84
N ALA A 20 12.68 -1.22 0.10
CA ALA A 20 12.99 -1.21 1.53
C ALA A 20 14.25 -2.02 1.86
N MET A 21 14.50 -3.13 1.17
CA MET A 21 15.75 -3.89 1.30
C MET A 21 16.94 -3.08 0.77
N LYS A 22 16.78 -2.40 -0.37
CA LYS A 22 17.83 -1.54 -0.94
C LYS A 22 18.22 -0.39 0.00
N LEU A 23 17.30 0.11 0.82
CA LEU A 23 17.62 1.12 1.85
C LEU A 23 18.65 0.64 2.88
N ARG A 24 18.82 -0.68 3.08
CA ARG A 24 19.83 -1.22 4.01
C ARG A 24 21.25 -1.21 3.42
N THR A 25 21.37 -1.26 2.09
CA THR A 25 22.66 -1.34 1.40
C THR A 25 23.02 -0.05 0.64
N GLY A 26 22.10 0.93 0.60
CA GLY A 26 22.28 2.20 -0.11
C GLY A 26 20.94 2.88 -0.38
N GLN A 27 20.83 3.60 -1.49
CA GLN A 27 19.56 4.19 -1.93
C GLN A 27 18.91 3.29 -3.01
N PRO A 28 17.57 3.10 -2.96
CA PRO A 28 16.87 2.40 -4.04
C PRO A 28 17.05 3.16 -5.36
N PRO A 29 17.24 2.46 -6.49
CA PRO A 29 17.27 3.07 -7.81
C PRO A 29 16.04 3.97 -8.03
N LYS A 30 16.27 5.19 -8.55
CA LYS A 30 15.18 6.15 -8.81
C LYS A 30 14.07 5.56 -9.67
N ALA A 31 14.43 4.75 -10.67
CA ALA A 31 13.48 4.07 -11.54
C ALA A 31 12.52 3.16 -10.74
N LEU A 32 13.04 2.32 -9.82
CA LEU A 32 12.20 1.44 -9.00
C LEU A 32 11.26 2.23 -8.10
N HIS A 33 11.75 3.32 -7.50
CA HIS A 33 10.92 4.17 -6.66
C HIS A 33 9.81 4.88 -7.47
N MET A 34 10.11 5.31 -8.69
CA MET A 34 9.12 5.93 -9.59
C MET A 34 8.08 4.92 -10.08
N ILE A 35 8.48 3.68 -10.40
CA ILE A 35 7.55 2.61 -10.78
C ILE A 35 6.62 2.28 -9.62
N LEU A 36 7.15 2.20 -8.39
CA LEU A 36 6.35 1.94 -7.20
C LEU A 36 5.29 3.03 -6.99
N ARG A 37 5.63 4.31 -7.21
CA ARG A 37 4.67 5.42 -7.15
C ARG A 37 3.58 5.32 -8.22
N LEU A 38 3.93 4.90 -9.45
CA LEU A 38 2.94 4.64 -10.49
C LEU A 38 1.98 3.52 -10.07
N MET A 39 2.50 2.45 -9.46
CA MET A 39 1.69 1.33 -8.97
C MET A 39 0.73 1.76 -7.85
N TYR A 40 1.13 2.68 -6.96
CA TYR A 40 0.23 3.26 -5.97
C TYR A 40 -1.00 3.90 -6.62
N ILE A 41 -0.80 4.69 -7.68
CA ILE A 41 -1.90 5.36 -8.40
C ILE A 41 -2.82 4.32 -9.03
N ILE A 42 -2.26 3.30 -9.69
CA ILE A 42 -3.04 2.22 -10.32
C ILE A 42 -3.90 1.49 -9.27
N VAL A 43 -3.32 1.16 -8.12
CA VAL A 43 -4.02 0.49 -7.02
C VAL A 43 -5.12 1.38 -6.44
N LEU A 44 -4.86 2.67 -6.26
CA LEU A 44 -5.87 3.63 -5.78
C LEU A 44 -7.04 3.76 -6.76
N VAL A 45 -6.77 3.99 -8.05
CA VAL A 45 -7.82 4.15 -9.07
C VAL A 45 -8.67 2.89 -9.19
N THR A 46 -8.02 1.72 -9.27
CA THR A 46 -8.74 0.44 -9.36
C THR A 46 -9.52 0.13 -8.07
N GLY A 47 -8.98 0.48 -6.91
CA GLY A 47 -9.64 0.32 -5.61
C GLY A 47 -10.84 1.27 -5.43
N SER A 48 -10.71 2.52 -5.86
CA SER A 48 -11.82 3.49 -5.87
C SER A 48 -12.96 3.00 -6.77
N HIS A 49 -12.65 2.48 -7.95
CA HIS A 49 -13.66 1.90 -8.84
C HIS A 49 -14.42 0.73 -8.18
N LEU A 50 -13.70 -0.16 -7.49
CA LEU A 50 -14.31 -1.24 -6.70
C LEU A 50 -15.19 -0.68 -5.56
N LEU A 51 -14.74 0.36 -4.87
CA LEU A 51 -15.48 1.00 -3.79
C LEU A 51 -16.77 1.65 -4.28
N PHE A 52 -16.74 2.37 -5.42
CA PHE A 52 -17.94 2.93 -6.06
C PHE A 52 -18.97 1.88 -6.48
N ALA A 53 -18.56 0.63 -6.69
CA ALA A 53 -19.48 -0.46 -7.01
C ALA A 53 -20.22 -1.02 -5.77
N VAL A 54 -19.66 -0.89 -4.56
CA VAL A 54 -20.18 -1.57 -3.36
C VAL A 54 -20.52 -0.64 -2.18
N TRP A 55 -20.17 0.64 -2.26
CA TRP A 55 -20.28 1.58 -1.12
C TRP A 55 -21.70 1.74 -0.56
N GLN A 56 -22.75 1.61 -1.38
CA GLN A 56 -24.14 1.73 -0.92
C GLN A 56 -24.60 0.52 -0.09
N MET A 57 -24.03 -0.66 -0.35
CA MET A 57 -24.43 -1.90 0.30
C MET A 57 -23.53 -2.26 1.48
N ALA A 58 -22.29 -1.75 1.51
CA ALA A 58 -21.32 -2.04 2.54
C ALA A 58 -20.54 -0.77 2.95
N PRO A 59 -21.05 0.01 3.92
CA PRO A 59 -20.34 1.18 4.46
C PRO A 59 -18.92 0.84 4.97
N MET A 60 -18.72 -0.39 5.43
CA MET A 60 -17.43 -0.92 5.87
C MET A 60 -16.37 -0.97 4.74
N ALA A 61 -16.80 -0.99 3.48
CA ALA A 61 -15.90 -0.90 2.33
C ALA A 61 -15.17 0.44 2.25
N ILE A 62 -15.80 1.54 2.72
CA ILE A 62 -15.17 2.87 2.79
C ILE A 62 -14.00 2.84 3.78
N VAL A 63 -14.23 2.25 4.96
CA VAL A 63 -13.19 2.11 5.99
C VAL A 63 -12.04 1.24 5.47
N LYS A 64 -12.32 0.13 4.78
CA LYS A 64 -11.29 -0.68 4.11
C LYS A 64 -10.49 0.14 3.09
N GLY A 65 -11.15 0.99 2.31
CA GLY A 65 -10.50 1.91 1.37
C GLY A 65 -9.54 2.88 2.07
N LEU A 66 -9.97 3.48 3.19
CA LEU A 66 -9.13 4.39 3.99
C LEU A 66 -7.92 3.66 4.59
N VAL A 67 -8.08 2.43 5.08
CA VAL A 67 -6.96 1.62 5.56
C VAL A 67 -6.01 1.28 4.42
N GLY A 68 -6.51 0.98 3.22
CA GLY A 68 -5.67 0.79 2.04
C GLY A 68 -4.83 2.03 1.69
N LEU A 69 -5.43 3.23 1.76
CA LEU A 69 -4.71 4.49 1.59
C LEU A 69 -3.64 4.69 2.67
N TRP A 70 -3.92 4.28 3.91
CA TRP A 70 -2.95 4.33 5.00
C TRP A 70 -1.76 3.39 4.77
N VAL A 71 -1.97 2.19 4.23
CA VAL A 71 -0.88 1.28 3.83
C VAL A 71 0.03 1.95 2.79
N ILE A 72 -0.54 2.55 1.74
CA ILE A 72 0.25 3.28 0.72
C ILE A 72 1.04 4.44 1.33
N SER A 73 0.39 5.21 2.22
CA SER A 73 1.03 6.36 2.89
C SER A 73 2.23 5.93 3.75
N THR A 74 2.11 4.82 4.48
CA THR A 74 3.20 4.30 5.32
C THR A 74 4.34 3.71 4.50
N MET A 75 4.06 3.13 3.33
CA MET A 75 5.08 2.70 2.37
C MET A 75 5.92 3.89 1.86
N GLU A 76 5.28 4.94 1.33
CA GLU A 76 5.98 6.14 0.83
C GLU A 76 6.76 6.82 1.96
N MET A 77 6.17 6.93 3.15
CA MET A 77 6.85 7.51 4.32
C MET A 77 8.12 6.73 4.68
N THR A 78 8.07 5.40 4.63
CA THR A 78 9.24 4.54 4.91
C THR A 78 10.36 4.82 3.91
N LEU A 79 10.04 4.93 2.61
CA LEU A 79 11.03 5.17 1.57
C LEU A 79 11.61 6.59 1.60
N VAL A 80 10.77 7.60 1.81
CA VAL A 80 11.21 9.00 1.90
C VAL A 80 12.04 9.25 3.17
N ARG A 81 11.68 8.63 4.30
CA ARG A 81 12.50 8.73 5.53
C ARG A 81 13.82 7.99 5.37
N GLY A 82 13.79 6.79 4.79
CA GLY A 82 14.99 5.99 4.57
C GLY A 82 16.00 6.68 3.65
N THR A 83 15.53 7.25 2.54
CA THR A 83 16.41 8.02 1.62
C THR A 83 17.01 9.27 2.27
N LYS A 84 16.36 9.83 3.30
CA LYS A 84 16.86 10.96 4.10
C LYS A 84 17.70 10.54 5.32
N GLY A 85 18.03 9.25 5.47
CA GLY A 85 18.77 8.73 6.63
C GLY A 85 18.03 8.83 7.97
N LYS A 86 16.71 9.09 7.95
CA LYS A 86 15.89 9.20 9.15
C LYS A 86 15.47 7.81 9.65
N PRO A 87 15.21 7.64 10.96
CA PRO A 87 14.73 6.37 11.49
C PRO A 87 13.41 5.97 10.81
N ILE A 88 13.40 4.74 10.28
CA ILE A 88 12.24 4.15 9.57
C ILE A 88 11.43 3.16 10.42
N LYS A 89 11.92 2.75 11.59
CA LYS A 89 11.28 1.74 12.45
C LYS A 89 9.80 2.04 12.71
N GLY A 90 9.48 3.30 13.05
CA GLY A 90 8.09 3.71 13.30
C GLY A 90 7.19 3.56 12.07
N SER A 91 7.67 3.93 10.88
CA SER A 91 6.91 3.80 9.64
C SER A 91 6.71 2.34 9.22
N ILE A 92 7.70 1.48 9.47
CA ILE A 92 7.57 0.02 9.26
C ILE A 92 6.54 -0.58 10.22
N ILE A 93 6.55 -0.20 11.50
CA ILE A 93 5.56 -0.66 12.48
C ILE A 93 4.14 -0.26 12.03
N GLN A 94 3.96 1.00 11.64
CA GLN A 94 2.68 1.47 11.10
C GLN A 94 2.27 0.72 9.83
N PHE A 95 3.21 0.42 8.93
CA PHE A 95 2.93 -0.37 7.73
C PHE A 95 2.42 -1.78 8.07
N VAL A 96 3.07 -2.49 9.00
CA VAL A 96 2.63 -3.83 9.41
C VAL A 96 1.24 -3.79 10.04
N ILE A 97 0.99 -2.81 10.92
CA ILE A 97 -0.33 -2.62 11.54
C ILE A 97 -1.40 -2.35 10.48
N ALA A 98 -1.15 -1.41 9.57
CA ALA A 98 -2.08 -1.07 8.49
C ALA A 98 -2.35 -2.27 7.57
N LEU A 99 -1.32 -3.07 7.26
CA LEU A 99 -1.45 -4.27 6.43
C LEU A 99 -2.35 -5.31 7.10
N ILE A 100 -2.15 -5.60 8.39
CA ILE A 100 -2.98 -6.53 9.16
C ILE A 100 -4.45 -6.06 9.17
N LEU A 101 -4.68 -4.77 9.42
CA LEU A 101 -6.03 -4.20 9.43
C LEU A 101 -6.72 -4.35 8.06
N VAL A 102 -6.00 -4.13 6.95
CA VAL A 102 -6.59 -4.27 5.61
C VAL A 102 -7.01 -5.71 5.32
N PHE A 103 -6.24 -6.69 5.81
CA PHE A 103 -6.57 -8.11 5.67
C PHE A 103 -7.77 -8.52 6.54
N ILE A 104 -7.84 -8.06 7.79
CA ILE A 104 -8.97 -8.33 8.69
C ILE A 104 -10.26 -7.74 8.10
N LEU A 105 -10.23 -6.48 7.67
CA LEU A 105 -11.39 -5.84 7.03
C LEU A 105 -11.74 -6.50 5.70
N GLY A 106 -10.74 -7.02 4.99
CA GLY A 106 -10.93 -7.65 3.70
C GLY A 106 -11.56 -9.04 3.74
N TYR A 107 -11.04 -9.92 4.61
CA TYR A 107 -11.45 -11.33 4.68
C TYR A 107 -12.34 -11.67 5.87
N GLY A 108 -12.27 -10.88 6.95
CA GLY A 108 -13.04 -11.15 8.17
C GLY A 108 -14.38 -10.41 8.26
N VAL A 109 -14.54 -9.31 7.51
CA VAL A 109 -15.74 -8.45 7.59
C VAL A 109 -16.49 -8.34 6.26
N LEU A 110 -15.76 -8.34 5.15
CA LEU A 110 -16.29 -8.20 3.79
C LEU A 110 -16.10 -9.48 2.94
N GLY A 111 -15.62 -10.56 3.58
CA GLY A 111 -15.33 -11.85 2.96
C GLY A 111 -16.56 -12.74 2.86
#